data_AF-A0AAN7ZDF4-F1
#
_entry.id   AF-A0AAN7ZDF4-F1
#
_cell.length_a   1.000
_cell.length_b   1.000
_cell.length_c   1.000
_cell.angle_alpha   90.00
_cell.angle_beta   90.00
_cell.angle_gamma   90.00
#
_symmetry.space_group_name_H-M   'P 1'
#
loop_
_entity.id
_entity.type
_entity.pdbx_description
1 polymer ?
#
loop_
_entity_poly.entity_id
_entity_poly.type
_entity_poly.pdbx_seq_one_letter_code
_entity_poly.pdbx_strand_id
1 'polypeptide(L)'
;MGFISQGTLNTEPDDNFISMTPGVQLPPEGAEDEMIAGDGMGQQYNTPTKLIGDAGSDIIIVGRGILKAGAPRAEAERYRRRAWKAYLVRTGQRT
;
A
#
# COMPACT_ATOMS: atom_id res chain seq x y z
N MET A 1 -13.74 2.05 13.96
CA MET A 1 -13.11 0.71 13.93
C MET A 1 -13.15 0.19 12.49
N GLY A 2 -12.35 -0.80 12.10
CA GLY A 2 -12.08 -1.08 10.67
C GLY A 2 -11.68 -2.53 10.35
N PHE A 3 -11.17 -2.79 9.15
CA PHE A 3 -10.92 -4.12 8.60
C PHE A 3 -9.48 -4.35 8.14
N ILE A 4 -9.06 -5.62 8.17
CA ILE A 4 -7.92 -6.11 7.39
C ILE A 4 -8.46 -6.64 6.06
N SER A 5 -8.19 -5.96 4.95
CA SER A 5 -8.79 -6.26 3.64
C SER A 5 -7.85 -5.88 2.48
N GLN A 6 -8.12 -6.35 1.26
CA GLN A 6 -7.35 -5.99 0.05
C GLN A 6 -7.91 -4.75 -0.68
N GLY A 7 -8.75 -3.97 -0.02
CA GLY A 7 -9.42 -2.78 -0.55
C GLY A 7 -10.51 -2.30 0.42
N THR A 8 -11.15 -1.18 0.10
CA THR A 8 -12.27 -0.67 0.88
C THR A 8 -13.45 -1.63 0.86
N LEU A 9 -14.07 -1.81 2.02
CA LEU A 9 -15.34 -2.53 2.17
C LEU A 9 -16.51 -1.58 2.45
N ASN A 10 -16.28 -0.27 2.40
CA ASN A 10 -17.33 0.73 2.51
C ASN A 10 -18.15 0.69 1.21
N THR A 11 -19.37 0.18 1.28
CA THR A 11 -20.29 0.05 0.14
C THR A 11 -21.52 0.92 0.29
N GLU A 12 -21.89 1.25 1.53
CA GLU A 12 -23.03 2.11 1.84
C GLU A 12 -22.60 3.57 2.08
N PRO A 13 -23.48 4.57 1.87
CA PRO A 13 -23.11 5.98 2.00
C PRO A 13 -22.59 6.40 3.38
N ASP A 14 -23.08 5.77 4.45
CA ASP A 14 -22.74 6.09 5.83
C ASP A 14 -21.54 5.28 6.35
N ASP A 15 -20.96 4.40 5.53
CA ASP A 15 -19.81 3.59 5.90
C ASP A 15 -18.57 4.47 6.09
N ASN A 16 -17.95 4.33 7.25
CA ASN A 16 -16.73 5.05 7.60
C ASN A 16 -15.74 4.15 8.35
N PHE A 17 -15.56 2.93 7.82
CA PHE A 17 -14.61 1.97 8.35
C PHE A 17 -13.22 2.22 7.76
N ILE A 18 -12.19 2.07 8.60
CA ILE A 18 -10.79 2.15 8.17
C ILE A 18 -10.41 0.83 7.51
N SER A 19 -9.82 0.90 6.32
CA SER A 19 -9.28 -0.28 5.63
C SER A 19 -7.76 -0.34 5.76
N MET A 20 -7.25 -1.47 6.26
CA MET A 20 -5.83 -1.73 6.44
C MET A 20 -5.40 -2.95 5.62
N THR A 21 -4.39 -2.80 4.77
CA THR A 21 -4.03 -3.85 3.80
C THR A 21 -2.60 -4.36 3.99
N PRO A 22 -2.40 -5.65 4.37
CA PRO A 22 -1.11 -6.31 4.34
C PRO A 22 -0.79 -6.84 2.94
N GLY A 23 0.42 -7.40 2.78
CA GLY A 23 0.87 -7.88 1.47
C GLY A 23 1.23 -6.72 0.54
N VAL A 24 2.03 -5.78 1.06
CA VAL A 24 2.45 -4.60 0.32
C VAL A 24 3.95 -4.64 0.12
N GLN A 25 4.37 -4.42 -1.12
CA GLN A 25 5.78 -4.27 -1.44
C GLN A 25 5.97 -3.22 -2.54
N LEU A 26 7.15 -2.61 -2.58
CA LEU A 26 7.58 -1.76 -3.68
C LEU A 26 8.58 -2.52 -4.54
N PRO A 27 8.60 -2.28 -5.86
CA PRO A 27 9.71 -2.75 -6.67
C PRO A 27 11.00 -2.02 -6.26
N PRO A 28 12.16 -2.48 -6.70
CA PRO A 28 13.41 -1.74 -6.58
C PRO A 28 13.29 -0.30 -7.10
N GLU A 29 14.11 0.62 -6.60
CA GLU A 29 14.12 1.98 -7.10
C GLU A 29 14.61 2.02 -8.55
N GLY A 30 13.90 2.75 -9.42
CA GLY A 30 14.14 2.77 -10.86
C GLY A 30 13.48 1.63 -11.66
N ALA A 31 12.85 0.67 -10.98
CA ALA A 31 12.18 -0.48 -11.59
C ALA A 31 10.66 -0.43 -11.41
N GLU A 32 10.05 0.74 -11.57
CA GLU A 32 8.64 0.97 -11.20
C GLU A 32 7.64 0.14 -12.02
N ASP A 33 8.04 -0.26 -13.22
CA ASP A 33 7.24 -1.09 -14.14
C ASP A 33 7.41 -2.60 -13.90
N GLU A 34 8.32 -3.01 -13.00
CA GLU A 34 8.54 -4.43 -12.71
C GLU A 34 7.40 -5.02 -11.87
N MET A 35 6.98 -6.23 -12.23
CA MET A 35 6.00 -6.98 -11.48
C MET A 35 6.58 -7.45 -10.15
N ILE A 36 5.83 -7.23 -9.07
CA ILE A 36 6.22 -7.71 -7.75
C ILE A 36 5.79 -9.17 -7.57
N ALA A 37 6.77 -10.06 -7.53
CA ALA A 37 6.54 -11.48 -7.27
C ALA A 37 6.22 -11.76 -5.79
N GLY A 38 5.38 -12.78 -5.56
CA GLY A 38 5.11 -13.32 -4.23
C GLY A 38 6.33 -13.97 -3.59
N ASP A 39 6.21 -14.37 -2.32
CA ASP A 39 7.32 -14.98 -1.57
C ASP A 39 7.49 -16.50 -1.78
N GLY A 40 6.66 -17.11 -2.64
CA GLY A 40 6.64 -18.56 -2.86
C GLY A 40 5.99 -19.37 -1.72
N MET A 41 5.49 -18.72 -0.67
CA MET A 41 4.82 -19.33 0.49
C MET A 41 3.37 -18.84 0.66
N GLY A 42 2.78 -18.33 -0.42
CA GLY A 42 1.38 -17.87 -0.46
C GLY A 42 1.20 -16.38 -0.18
N GLN A 43 2.25 -15.63 0.20
CA GLN A 43 2.13 -14.18 0.25
C GLN A 43 2.15 -13.62 -1.17
N GLN A 44 1.09 -12.89 -1.51
CA GLN A 44 1.03 -12.04 -2.69
C GLN A 44 1.29 -10.59 -2.29
N TYR A 45 1.84 -9.82 -3.23
CA TYR A 45 2.14 -8.42 -3.00
C TYR A 45 1.45 -7.52 -4.01
N ASN A 46 0.98 -6.37 -3.54
CA ASN A 46 0.52 -5.27 -4.37
C ASN A 46 1.28 -3.98 -4.03
N THR A 47 1.26 -3.02 -4.94
CA THR A 47 1.89 -1.72 -4.75
C THR A 47 1.00 -0.79 -3.92
N PRO A 48 1.58 0.21 -3.22
CA PRO A 48 0.80 1.25 -2.57
C PRO A 48 -0.13 2.00 -3.53
N THR A 49 0.29 2.23 -4.78
CA THR A 49 -0.53 2.88 -5.81
C THR A 49 -1.81 2.10 -6.07
N LYS A 50 -1.71 0.77 -6.26
CA LYS A 50 -2.87 -0.09 -6.48
C LYS A 50 -3.78 -0.15 -5.25
N LEU A 51 -3.21 -0.32 -4.05
CA LEU A 51 -4.01 -0.54 -2.85
C LEU A 51 -4.68 0.74 -2.31
N ILE A 52 -3.92 1.83 -2.23
CA ILE A 52 -4.45 3.11 -1.74
C ILE A 52 -5.21 3.81 -2.85
N GLY A 53 -4.65 3.87 -4.07
CA GLY A 53 -5.26 4.57 -5.20
C GLY A 53 -6.50 3.84 -5.70
N ASP A 54 -6.31 2.67 -6.30
CA ASP A 54 -7.36 1.98 -7.05
C ASP A 54 -8.33 1.22 -6.12
N ALA A 55 -7.81 0.53 -5.12
CA ALA A 55 -8.61 -0.31 -4.22
C ALA A 55 -9.18 0.44 -3.01
N GLY A 56 -8.90 1.73 -2.85
CA GLY A 56 -9.52 2.55 -1.82
C GLY A 56 -9.09 2.25 -0.37
N SER A 57 -8.02 1.49 -0.16
CA SER A 57 -7.50 1.21 1.20
C SER A 57 -6.94 2.48 1.85
N ASP A 58 -6.98 2.59 3.18
CA ASP A 58 -6.52 3.78 3.90
C ASP A 58 -5.08 3.62 4.39
N ILE A 59 -4.72 2.42 4.81
CA ILE A 59 -3.44 2.12 5.46
C ILE A 59 -2.82 0.89 4.82
N ILE A 60 -1.54 0.99 4.45
CA ILE A 60 -0.73 -0.17 4.09
C ILE A 60 -0.01 -0.74 5.32
N ILE A 61 0.05 -2.06 5.43
CA ILE A 61 0.83 -2.78 6.43
C ILE A 61 2.02 -3.43 5.73
N VAL A 62 3.21 -2.91 6.01
CA VAL A 62 4.46 -3.35 5.37
C VAL A 62 5.34 -4.05 6.39
N GLY A 63 5.72 -5.30 6.10
CA GLY A 63 6.64 -6.08 6.92
C GLY A 63 8.02 -6.18 6.26
N ARG A 64 8.26 -7.31 5.59
CA ARG A 64 9.55 -7.67 5.00
C ARG A 64 10.16 -6.61 4.08
N GLY A 65 9.33 -5.90 3.32
CA GLY A 65 9.78 -4.83 2.42
C GLY A 65 10.58 -3.73 3.13
N ILE A 66 10.24 -3.40 4.39
CA ILE A 66 11.00 -2.43 5.19
C ILE A 66 12.04 -3.15 6.05
N LEU A 67 11.64 -4.21 6.76
CA LEU A 67 12.48 -4.85 7.77
C LEU A 67 13.71 -5.56 7.20
N LYS A 68 13.65 -6.01 5.95
CA LYS A 68 14.77 -6.66 5.26
C LYS A 68 15.56 -5.72 4.34
N ALA A 69 15.20 -4.43 4.28
CA ALA A 69 15.91 -3.47 3.45
C ALA A 69 17.30 -3.15 4.03
N GLY A 70 18.26 -2.81 3.16
CA GLY A 70 19.59 -2.38 3.59
C GLY A 70 19.57 -1.09 4.43
N ALA A 71 18.55 -0.24 4.25
CA ALA A 71 18.33 0.97 5.02
C ALA A 71 16.85 1.11 5.43
N PRO A 72 16.39 0.43 6.50
CA PRO A 72 14.97 0.34 6.86
C PRO A 72 14.28 1.70 7.03
N ARG A 73 14.96 2.70 7.61
CA ARG A 73 14.41 4.05 7.77
C ARG A 73 14.15 4.74 6.42
N ALA A 74 15.10 4.63 5.49
CA ALA A 74 14.96 5.21 4.16
C ALA A 74 13.87 4.50 3.36
N GLU A 75 13.78 3.17 3.48
CA GLU A 75 12.75 2.39 2.82
C GLU A 75 11.36 2.70 3.39
N ALA A 76 11.22 2.82 4.71
CA ALA A 76 9.96 3.24 5.35
C ALA A 76 9.49 4.61 4.84
N GLU A 77 10.41 5.56 4.69
CA GLU A 77 10.13 6.87 4.11
C GLU A 77 9.70 6.78 2.64
N ARG A 78 10.27 5.84 1.87
CA ARG A 78 9.86 5.55 0.48
C ARG A 78 8.43 5.01 0.42
N TYR A 79 8.07 4.04 1.25
CA TYR A 79 6.69 3.55 1.37
C TYR A 79 5.72 4.65 1.78
N ARG A 80 6.08 5.47 2.78
CA ARG A 80 5.27 6.61 3.24
C ARG A 80 4.96 7.57 2.08
N ARG A 81 5.98 8.00 1.33
CA ARG A 81 5.79 8.91 0.19
C ARG A 81 4.90 8.32 -0.90
N ARG A 82 5.11 7.04 -1.25
CA ARG A 82 4.33 6.36 -2.30
C ARG A 82 2.86 6.20 -1.91
N ALA A 83 2.59 5.73 -0.69
CA ALA A 83 1.23 5.59 -0.19
C ALA A 83 0.52 6.93 -0.06
N TRP A 84 1.20 7.95 0.49
CA TRP A 84 0.62 9.28 0.65
C TRP A 84 0.33 9.95 -0.70
N LYS A 85 1.24 9.82 -1.67
CA LYS A 85 0.99 10.31 -3.04
C LYS A 85 -0.24 9.66 -3.65
N ALA A 86 -0.41 8.34 -3.50
CA ALA A 86 -1.58 7.64 -3.99
C ALA A 86 -2.88 8.12 -3.31
N TYR A 87 -2.85 8.37 -2.00
CA TYR A 87 -3.96 8.97 -1.26
C TYR A 87 -4.35 10.35 -1.79
N LEU A 88 -3.36 11.24 -1.98
CA LEU A 88 -3.60 12.59 -2.50
C LEU A 88 -4.22 12.56 -3.90
N VAL A 89 -3.71 11.69 -4.78
CA VAL A 89 -4.29 11.48 -6.12
C VAL A 89 -5.73 10.99 -6.03
N ARG A 90 -6.01 9.96 -5.23
CA ARG A 90 -7.38 9.43 -5.04
C ARG A 90 -8.36 10.48 -4.55
N THR A 91 -7.92 11.33 -3.61
CA THR A 91 -8.77 12.35 -2.98
C THR A 91 -8.82 13.67 -3.75
N GLY A 92 -8.15 13.76 -4.90
CA GLY A 92 -8.10 14.99 -5.71
C GLY A 92 -7.34 16.13 -5.02
N GLN A 93 -6.56 15.84 -3.97
CA GLN A 93 -5.74 16.84 -3.29
C GLN A 93 -4.46 17.06 -4.11
N ARG A 94 -4.25 18.27 -4.63
CA ARG A 94 -3.01 18.62 -5.36
C ARG A 94 -1.86 18.81 -4.37
N THR A 95 -0.73 18.15 -4.64
CA THR A 95 0.60 18.41 -4.04
C THR A 95 1.15 19.76 -4.43
#